data_AF-A0A9E2GKB2-F1
#
_entry.id   AF-A0A9E2GKB2-F1
#
_cell.length_a   1.000
_cell.length_b   1.000
_cell.length_c   1.000
_cell.angle_alpha   90.00
_cell.angle_beta   90.00
_cell.angle_gamma   90.00
#
_symmetry.space_group_name_H-M   'P 1'
#
loop_
_entity.id
_entity.type
_entity.pdbx_description
1 polymer ?
#
loop_
_entity_poly.entity_id
_entity_poly.type
_entity_poly.pdbx_seq_one_letter_code
_entity_poly.pdbx_strand_id
1 'polypeptide(L)'
;ALGMLIFASIPSVFAVSHMAYNDLFVTFFTLAAVFTFLRWSEQRLSGWLILCAVFSGSAAACKYTALLLLPLGCLGILWFSQRNKSHSGQALRRIALYAAVVFAVGSPFYLKNLIVTGNPFYPFIHGIFGGRGWDSDQARLYDIFIQNLGMGRGLFDYLLLPWNLSFRARMDSPQFDGILGPLFLFTLPFLAGIRRWEMPVRVLIAYAVPAFLFWAFSVQQIRYLIPLFALLAIITGAILTRYRERKAVFCLLLILIGGSLTFNGYHIAREFVRTSPVRVAAGLESRDSFLTRMIPTFPMYRFVNRELPSQSSVFLIYMKNYTFLCDRACYADSMFEAHTLQKILRDSLSPEGVRDRLRTAGFTHLLYDEAYLLGDLSPLSPEEKRLFLAFRERRLAPVNHSGSYRLDRLN
;
A
#
# COMPACT_ATOMS: atom_id res chain seq x y z
N ALA A 1 -7.74 -17.91 18.41
CA ALA A 1 -9.08 -17.31 18.37
C ALA A 1 -9.04 -15.80 18.52
N LEU A 2 -8.77 -15.23 19.71
CA LEU A 2 -8.84 -13.78 19.94
C LEU A 2 -7.96 -12.94 19.00
N GLY A 3 -6.70 -13.35 18.77
CA GLY A 3 -5.81 -12.62 17.84
C GLY A 3 -6.35 -12.57 16.40
N MET A 4 -7.04 -13.63 15.94
CA MET A 4 -7.67 -13.64 14.61
C MET A 4 -8.88 -12.68 14.57
N LEU A 5 -9.72 -12.72 15.61
CA LEU A 5 -10.86 -11.80 15.73
C LEU A 5 -10.40 -10.35 15.73
N ILE A 6 -9.38 -10.03 16.54
CA ILE A 6 -8.78 -8.70 16.59
C ILE A 6 -8.29 -8.30 15.20
N PHE A 7 -7.46 -9.12 14.56
CA PHE A 7 -6.87 -8.80 13.26
C PHE A 7 -7.95 -8.56 12.19
N ALA A 8 -8.93 -9.46 12.07
CA ALA A 8 -10.02 -9.35 11.10
C ALA A 8 -10.95 -8.16 11.39
N SER A 9 -11.05 -7.73 12.66
CA SER A 9 -11.88 -6.59 13.05
C SER A 9 -11.23 -5.24 12.75
N ILE A 10 -9.94 -5.16 12.39
CA ILE A 10 -9.33 -3.85 12.10
C ILE A 10 -9.92 -3.31 10.78
N PRO A 11 -10.52 -2.09 10.75
CA PRO A 11 -11.20 -1.60 9.55
C PRO A 11 -10.31 -1.53 8.32
N SER A 12 -9.03 -1.19 8.48
CA SER A 12 -8.07 -1.21 7.36
C SER A 12 -7.77 -2.61 6.85
N VAL A 13 -7.74 -3.61 7.74
CA VAL A 13 -7.57 -5.03 7.33
C VAL A 13 -8.79 -5.50 6.57
N PHE A 14 -9.98 -5.16 7.05
CA PHE A 14 -11.23 -5.44 6.35
C PHE A 14 -11.26 -4.79 4.95
N ALA A 15 -10.91 -3.51 4.84
CA ALA A 15 -10.90 -2.80 3.56
C ALA A 15 -9.96 -3.45 2.54
N VAL A 16 -8.73 -3.81 2.93
CA VAL A 16 -7.81 -4.47 1.98
C VAL A 16 -8.18 -5.93 1.68
N SER A 17 -9.09 -6.55 2.46
CA SER A 17 -9.48 -7.95 2.25
C SER A 17 -10.34 -8.17 1.00
N HIS A 18 -11.01 -7.12 0.52
CA HIS A 18 -11.86 -7.15 -0.67
C HIS A 18 -11.38 -6.20 -1.78
N MET A 19 -10.16 -5.66 -1.64
CA MET A 19 -9.51 -4.80 -2.64
C MET A 19 -8.31 -5.53 -3.24
N ALA A 20 -7.91 -5.15 -4.45
CA ALA A 20 -6.75 -5.73 -5.16
C ALA A 20 -5.41 -5.23 -4.61
N TYR A 21 -5.24 -5.26 -3.28
CA TYR A 21 -4.01 -4.93 -2.57
C TYR A 21 -3.20 -6.17 -2.21
N ASN A 22 -1.89 -5.98 -1.98
CA ASN A 22 -0.97 -7.08 -1.68
C ASN A 22 -0.63 -7.22 -0.18
N ASP A 23 -1.18 -6.37 0.69
CA ASP A 23 -0.81 -6.28 2.11
C ASP A 23 -1.12 -7.57 2.90
N LEU A 24 -2.18 -8.30 2.55
CA LEU A 24 -2.50 -9.58 3.20
C LEU A 24 -1.54 -10.71 2.80
N PHE A 25 -1.02 -10.70 1.57
CA PHE A 25 0.04 -11.64 1.17
C PHE A 25 1.33 -11.39 1.96
N VAL A 26 1.72 -10.12 2.10
CA VAL A 26 2.88 -9.74 2.93
C VAL A 26 2.67 -10.18 4.38
N THR A 27 1.47 -9.99 4.93
CA THR A 27 1.11 -10.44 6.28
C THR A 27 1.25 -11.95 6.43
N PHE A 28 0.70 -12.73 5.50
CA PHE A 28 0.80 -14.19 5.52
C PHE A 28 2.26 -14.63 5.54
N PHE A 29 3.07 -14.15 4.60
CA PHE A 29 4.48 -14.53 4.52
C PHE A 29 5.29 -14.06 5.74
N THR A 30 4.99 -12.88 6.28
CA THR A 30 5.61 -12.38 7.52
C THR A 30 5.29 -13.30 8.71
N LEU A 31 4.01 -13.66 8.90
CA LEU A 31 3.60 -14.57 9.96
C LEU A 31 4.23 -15.96 9.80
N ALA A 32 4.27 -16.48 8.57
CA ALA A 32 4.89 -17.76 8.27
C ALA A 32 6.41 -17.74 8.53
N ALA A 33 7.10 -16.66 8.18
CA ALA A 33 8.52 -16.47 8.48
C ALA A 33 8.78 -16.44 9.99
N VAL A 34 8.00 -15.67 10.75
CA VAL A 34 8.13 -15.61 12.22
C VAL A 34 7.80 -16.97 12.87
N PHE A 35 6.74 -17.63 12.42
CA PHE A 35 6.36 -18.96 12.92
C PHE A 35 7.46 -19.99 12.67
N THR A 36 7.97 -20.07 11.44
CA THR A 36 9.04 -21.02 11.08
C THR A 36 10.36 -20.68 11.75
N PHE A 37 10.65 -19.39 12.00
CA PHE A 37 11.77 -18.99 12.85
C PHE A 37 11.63 -19.55 14.27
N LEU A 38 10.43 -19.46 14.87
CA LEU A 38 10.17 -20.03 16.20
C LEU A 38 10.33 -21.56 16.19
N ARG A 39 9.79 -22.25 15.18
CA ARG A 39 9.95 -23.71 15.03
C ARG A 39 11.40 -24.12 14.84
N TRP A 40 12.17 -23.35 14.07
CA TRP A 40 13.61 -23.55 13.94
C TRP A 40 14.32 -23.36 15.28
N SER A 41 13.95 -22.34 16.06
CA SER A 41 14.53 -22.07 17.37
C SER A 41 14.23 -23.17 18.41
N GLU A 42 13.11 -23.87 18.27
CA GLU A 42 12.73 -24.99 19.13
C GLU A 42 13.40 -26.30 18.70
N GLN A 43 13.28 -26.66 17.41
CA GLN A 43 13.64 -27.98 16.91
C GLN A 43 15.04 -28.08 16.32
N ARG A 44 15.65 -26.93 15.98
CA ARG A 44 16.99 -26.82 15.39
C ARG A 44 17.17 -27.52 14.03
N LEU A 45 16.08 -27.88 13.37
CA LEU A 45 16.11 -28.48 12.03
C LEU A 45 16.30 -27.41 10.95
N SER A 46 17.28 -27.59 10.06
CA SER A 46 17.58 -26.63 8.98
C SER A 46 16.40 -26.40 8.04
N GLY A 47 15.50 -27.37 7.88
CA GLY A 47 14.30 -27.21 7.05
C GLY A 47 13.43 -26.03 7.48
N TRP A 48 13.27 -25.81 8.80
CA TRP A 48 12.52 -24.66 9.31
C TRP A 48 13.21 -23.32 9.02
N LEU A 49 14.55 -23.29 9.04
CA LEU A 49 15.30 -22.09 8.68
C LEU A 49 15.19 -21.77 7.19
N ILE A 50 15.22 -22.80 6.34
CA ILE A 50 15.01 -22.65 4.90
C ILE A 50 13.59 -22.13 4.63
N LEU A 51 12.57 -22.69 5.26
CA LEU A 51 11.19 -22.18 5.14
C LEU A 51 11.06 -20.74 5.62
N CYS A 52 11.71 -20.39 6.73
CA CYS A 52 11.78 -19.00 7.20
C CYS A 52 12.38 -18.06 6.14
N ALA A 53 13.47 -18.49 5.50
CA ALA A 53 14.10 -17.74 4.41
C ALA A 53 13.20 -17.63 3.17
N VAL A 54 12.53 -18.71 2.77
CA VAL A 54 11.59 -18.73 1.63
C VAL A 54 10.44 -17.75 1.87
N PHE A 55 9.82 -17.79 3.05
CA PHE A 55 8.73 -16.87 3.38
C PHE A 55 9.21 -15.42 3.50
N SER A 56 10.41 -15.19 4.06
CA SER A 56 11.01 -13.85 4.11
C SER A 56 11.27 -13.28 2.70
N GLY A 57 11.83 -14.09 1.79
CA GLY A 57 12.04 -13.70 0.38
C GLY A 57 10.74 -13.50 -0.38
N SER A 58 9.72 -14.32 -0.13
CA SER A 58 8.39 -14.17 -0.73
C SER A 58 7.71 -12.87 -0.28
N ALA A 59 7.82 -12.52 1.00
CA ALA A 59 7.31 -11.25 1.52
C ALA A 59 8.02 -10.06 0.85
N ALA A 60 9.35 -10.12 0.73
CA ALA A 60 10.15 -9.08 0.07
C ALA A 60 9.77 -8.92 -1.41
N ALA A 61 9.52 -10.02 -2.13
CA ALA A 61 9.03 -9.99 -3.51
C ALA A 61 7.64 -9.32 -3.64
N CYS A 62 6.78 -9.43 -2.63
CA CYS A 62 5.49 -8.76 -2.62
C CYS A 62 5.62 -7.25 -2.40
N LYS A 63 6.51 -6.80 -1.50
CA LYS A 63 6.58 -5.38 -1.09
C LYS A 63 7.92 -5.00 -0.48
N TYR A 64 8.42 -3.82 -0.85
CA TYR A 64 9.70 -3.30 -0.31
C TYR A 64 9.71 -3.16 1.21
N THR A 65 8.58 -2.91 1.86
CA THR A 65 8.51 -2.81 3.32
C THR A 65 8.90 -4.12 4.01
N ALA A 66 8.77 -5.25 3.34
CA ALA A 66 9.16 -6.56 3.86
C ALA A 66 10.63 -6.89 3.66
N LEU A 67 11.42 -6.05 2.96
CA LEU A 67 12.89 -6.17 2.93
C LEU A 67 13.50 -6.15 4.33
N LEU A 68 12.80 -5.55 5.30
CA LEU A 68 13.17 -5.56 6.71
C LEU A 68 13.30 -6.98 7.31
N LEU A 69 12.61 -7.97 6.75
CA LEU A 69 12.73 -9.36 7.24
C LEU A 69 14.15 -9.91 7.08
N LEU A 70 14.90 -9.52 6.05
CA LEU A 70 16.27 -9.99 5.83
C LEU A 70 17.21 -9.61 7.00
N PRO A 71 17.41 -8.32 7.33
CA PRO A 71 18.28 -7.96 8.45
C PRO A 71 17.73 -8.47 9.79
N LEU A 72 16.41 -8.45 10.01
CA LEU A 72 15.82 -8.97 11.26
C LEU A 72 16.00 -10.47 11.42
N GLY A 73 15.88 -11.26 10.34
CA GLY A 73 16.14 -12.68 10.34
C GLY A 73 17.60 -13.00 10.65
N CYS A 74 18.54 -12.28 10.02
CA CYS A 74 19.97 -12.40 10.31
C CYS A 74 20.29 -12.08 11.79
N LEU A 75 19.76 -10.97 12.31
CA LEU A 75 19.91 -10.59 13.72
C LEU A 75 19.27 -11.62 14.66
N GLY A 76 18.10 -12.16 14.31
CA GLY A 76 17.42 -13.21 15.06
C GLY A 76 18.26 -14.50 15.14
N ILE A 77 18.85 -14.93 14.02
CA ILE A 77 19.75 -16.09 13.95
C ILE A 77 20.99 -15.86 14.80
N LEU A 78 21.58 -14.67 14.73
CA LEU A 78 22.75 -14.29 15.53
C LEU A 78 22.43 -14.33 17.02
N TRP A 79 21.36 -13.65 17.43
CA TRP A 79 20.90 -13.60 18.81
C TRP A 79 20.60 -15.00 19.37
N PHE A 80 19.91 -15.84 18.60
CA PHE A 80 19.63 -17.21 19.00
C PHE A 80 20.91 -18.06 19.12
N SER A 81 21.86 -17.87 18.20
CA SER A 81 23.14 -18.58 18.22
C SER A 81 24.00 -18.19 19.43
N GLN A 82 24.06 -16.90 19.77
CA GLN A 82 24.76 -16.39 20.97
C GLN A 82 24.14 -16.96 22.25
N ARG A 83 22.81 -16.94 22.35
CA ARG A 83 22.10 -17.47 23.52
C ARG A 83 22.37 -18.96 23.76
N ASN A 84 22.53 -19.73 22.69
CA ASN A 84 22.84 -21.16 22.76
C ASN A 84 24.33 -21.48 22.74
N LYS A 85 25.21 -20.47 22.85
CA LYS A 85 26.68 -20.62 22.79
C LYS A 85 27.15 -21.42 21.56
N SER A 86 26.45 -21.26 20.43
CA SER A 86 26.85 -21.91 19.18
C SER A 86 28.17 -21.32 18.67
N HIS A 87 29.02 -22.15 18.08
CA HIS A 87 30.26 -21.68 17.45
C HIS A 87 29.98 -20.65 16.34
N SER A 88 30.82 -19.62 16.26
CA SER A 88 30.66 -18.50 15.31
C SER A 88 30.54 -18.97 13.86
N GLY A 89 31.28 -20.00 13.45
CA GLY A 89 31.18 -20.58 12.11
C GLY A 89 29.81 -21.18 11.78
N GLN A 90 29.14 -21.79 12.76
CA GLN A 90 27.78 -22.32 12.56
C GLN A 90 26.75 -21.20 12.45
N ALA A 91 26.90 -20.13 13.24
CA ALA A 91 26.04 -18.94 13.15
C ALA A 91 26.18 -18.28 11.77
N LEU A 92 27.43 -18.10 11.30
CA LEU A 92 27.71 -17.54 9.98
C LEU A 92 27.12 -18.40 8.85
N ARG A 93 27.26 -19.72 8.92
CA ARG A 93 26.67 -20.64 7.94
C ARG A 93 25.14 -20.53 7.88
N ARG A 94 24.48 -20.40 9.03
CA ARG A 94 23.01 -20.23 9.11
C ARG A 94 22.56 -18.88 8.54
N ILE A 95 23.29 -17.81 8.84
CA ILE A 95 23.04 -16.47 8.29
C ILE A 95 23.23 -16.47 6.78
N ALA A 96 24.33 -17.05 6.29
CA ALA A 96 24.62 -17.15 4.86
C ALA A 96 23.55 -17.97 4.13
N LEU A 97 23.13 -19.12 4.69
CA LEU A 97 22.05 -19.93 4.15
C LEU A 97 20.73 -19.15 4.08
N TYR A 98 20.35 -18.50 5.18
CA TYR A 98 19.14 -17.69 5.25
C TYR A 98 19.15 -16.57 4.21
N ALA A 99 20.22 -15.76 4.19
CA ALA A 99 20.36 -14.66 3.25
C ALA A 99 20.35 -15.14 1.79
N ALA A 100 21.10 -16.20 1.46
CA ALA A 100 21.15 -16.75 0.11
C ALA A 100 19.76 -17.20 -0.38
N VAL A 101 18.98 -17.88 0.46
CA VAL A 101 17.62 -18.31 0.11
C VAL A 101 16.67 -17.13 0.00
N VAL A 102 16.76 -16.12 0.89
CA VAL A 102 15.96 -14.89 0.77
C VAL A 102 16.24 -14.18 -0.55
N PHE A 103 17.51 -14.02 -0.94
CA PHE A 103 17.89 -13.42 -2.21
C PHE A 103 17.42 -14.25 -3.40
N ALA A 104 17.59 -15.57 -3.37
CA ALA A 104 17.15 -16.44 -4.45
C ALA A 104 15.63 -16.35 -4.70
N VAL A 105 14.83 -16.32 -3.63
CA VAL A 105 13.36 -16.24 -3.73
C VAL A 105 12.88 -14.82 -4.03
N GLY A 106 13.51 -13.80 -3.45
CA GLY A 106 13.09 -12.41 -3.60
C GLY A 106 13.54 -11.74 -4.90
N SER A 107 14.74 -12.07 -5.39
CA SER A 107 15.40 -11.39 -6.52
C SER A 107 14.65 -11.37 -7.85
N PRO A 108 13.78 -12.33 -8.23
CA PRO A 108 13.13 -12.29 -9.54
C PRO A 108 12.36 -11.00 -9.81
N PHE A 109 11.73 -10.40 -8.79
CA PHE A 109 11.00 -9.14 -8.95
C PHE A 109 11.93 -7.93 -9.17
N TYR A 110 13.03 -7.86 -8.42
CA TYR A 110 14.02 -6.79 -8.56
C TYR A 110 14.79 -6.91 -9.87
N LEU A 111 15.07 -8.13 -10.33
CA LEU A 111 15.69 -8.38 -11.63
C LEU A 111 14.76 -7.98 -12.77
N LYS A 112 13.45 -8.31 -12.68
CA LYS A 112 12.44 -7.82 -13.62
C LYS A 112 12.47 -6.29 -13.67
N ASN A 113 12.47 -5.61 -12.52
CA ASN A 113 12.51 -4.16 -12.48
C ASN A 113 13.77 -3.62 -13.14
N LEU A 114 14.94 -4.18 -12.84
CA LEU A 114 16.20 -3.80 -13.49
C LEU A 114 16.15 -3.97 -15.02
N ILE A 115 15.63 -5.09 -15.52
CA ILE A 115 15.54 -5.35 -16.97
C ILE A 115 14.58 -4.36 -17.64
N VAL A 116 13.39 -4.17 -17.08
CA VAL A 116 12.31 -3.36 -17.68
C VAL A 116 12.59 -1.87 -17.55
N THR A 117 12.95 -1.40 -16.36
CA THR A 117 13.05 0.04 -16.05
C THR A 117 14.49 0.53 -15.91
N GLY A 118 15.49 -0.36 -15.85
CA GLY A 118 16.86 0.02 -15.53
C GLY A 118 17.12 0.23 -14.03
N ASN A 119 16.10 0.09 -13.18
CA ASN A 119 16.20 0.33 -11.73
C ASN A 119 15.59 -0.85 -10.94
N PRO A 120 16.38 -1.57 -10.12
CA PRO A 120 15.88 -2.72 -9.35
C PRO A 120 14.87 -2.34 -8.27
N PHE A 121 14.90 -1.09 -7.79
CA PHE A 121 14.01 -0.53 -6.78
C PHE A 121 13.04 0.51 -7.35
N TYR A 122 12.76 0.45 -8.66
CA TYR A 122 11.91 1.43 -9.33
C TYR A 122 10.61 1.73 -8.56
N PRO A 123 10.21 3.01 -8.40
CA PRO A 123 10.87 4.24 -8.85
C PRO A 123 11.82 4.87 -7.80
N PHE A 124 12.19 4.16 -6.73
CA PHE A 124 13.04 4.67 -5.66
C PHE A 124 14.53 4.70 -6.04
N ILE A 125 15.33 5.46 -5.27
CA ILE A 125 16.79 5.55 -5.46
C ILE A 125 17.14 6.00 -6.89
N HIS A 126 16.33 6.92 -7.43
CA HIS A 126 16.43 7.40 -8.81
C HIS A 126 17.79 8.06 -9.08
N GLY A 127 18.36 8.79 -8.12
CA GLY A 127 19.67 9.43 -8.30
C GLY A 127 20.84 8.46 -8.57
N ILE A 128 20.68 7.16 -8.27
CA ILE A 128 21.72 6.14 -8.53
C ILE A 128 21.37 5.32 -9.78
N PHE A 129 20.13 4.83 -9.87
CA PHE A 129 19.73 3.88 -10.92
C PHE A 129 18.94 4.50 -12.07
N GLY A 130 18.45 5.73 -11.93
CA GLY A 130 17.50 6.36 -12.84
C GLY A 130 16.17 5.59 -12.89
N GLY A 131 15.58 5.52 -14.08
CA GLY A 131 14.37 4.76 -14.37
C GLY A 131 13.75 5.15 -15.71
N ARG A 132 13.59 4.17 -16.62
CA ARG A 132 12.90 4.41 -17.90
C ARG A 132 11.44 4.78 -17.62
N GLY A 133 10.96 5.86 -18.23
CA GLY A 133 9.60 6.37 -18.01
C GLY A 133 9.39 7.11 -16.69
N TRP A 134 10.46 7.42 -15.95
CA TRP A 134 10.42 8.19 -14.71
C TRP A 134 11.56 9.21 -14.66
N ASP A 135 11.23 10.49 -14.79
CA ASP A 135 12.25 11.53 -14.76
C ASP A 135 12.54 12.06 -13.34
N SER A 136 13.52 12.96 -13.25
CA SER A 136 13.96 13.59 -12.01
C SER A 136 12.89 14.46 -11.36
N ASP A 137 12.00 15.08 -12.14
CA ASP A 137 10.91 15.88 -11.61
C ASP A 137 9.83 15.00 -10.97
N GLN A 138 9.46 13.89 -11.61
CA GLN A 138 8.56 12.89 -11.02
C GLN A 138 9.17 12.27 -9.76
N ALA A 139 10.46 11.95 -9.77
CA ALA A 139 11.14 11.44 -8.59
C ALA A 139 11.08 12.43 -7.41
N ARG A 140 11.38 13.72 -7.68
CA ARG A 140 11.30 14.78 -6.67
C ARG A 140 9.88 14.98 -6.14
N LEU A 141 8.88 15.05 -7.03
CA LEU A 141 7.48 15.18 -6.63
C LEU A 141 7.01 13.98 -5.79
N TYR A 142 7.51 12.78 -6.10
CA TYR A 142 7.17 11.56 -5.36
C TYR A 142 7.80 11.53 -3.96
N ASP A 143 9.03 11.99 -3.83
CA ASP A 143 9.68 12.16 -2.52
C ASP A 143 8.90 13.16 -1.66
N ILE A 144 8.48 14.30 -2.24
CA ILE A 144 7.63 15.29 -1.56
C ILE A 144 6.29 14.65 -1.15
N PHE A 145 5.63 13.91 -2.06
CA PHE A 145 4.38 13.22 -1.77
C PHE A 145 4.53 12.27 -0.58
N ILE A 146 5.56 11.42 -0.58
CA ILE A 146 5.83 10.47 0.51
C ILE A 146 6.09 11.19 1.84
N GLN A 147 6.84 12.29 1.81
CA GLN A 147 7.17 13.04 3.02
C GLN A 147 5.93 13.68 3.66
N ASN A 148 4.94 14.04 2.86
CA ASN A 148 3.68 14.63 3.29
C ASN A 148 2.60 13.63 3.73
N LEU A 149 2.83 12.32 3.56
CA LEU A 149 1.95 11.29 4.11
C LEU A 149 2.18 11.14 5.62
N GLY A 150 1.10 11.17 6.39
CA GLY A 150 1.10 11.09 7.85
C GLY A 150 0.63 12.39 8.51
N MET A 151 1.16 12.66 9.70
CA MET A 151 0.79 13.85 10.48
C MET A 151 2.04 14.56 11.04
N GLY A 152 3.03 14.79 10.17
CA GLY A 152 4.28 15.46 10.54
C GLY A 152 5.43 14.50 10.89
N ARG A 153 6.62 15.08 11.05
CA ARG A 153 7.89 14.38 11.28
C ARG A 153 8.76 15.04 12.36
N GLY A 154 8.18 15.91 13.18
CA GLY A 154 8.84 16.47 14.37
C GLY A 154 8.89 15.45 15.52
N LEU A 155 9.70 15.75 16.54
CA LEU A 155 9.82 14.89 17.72
C LEU A 155 8.46 14.62 18.40
N PHE A 156 7.63 15.65 18.56
CA PHE A 156 6.30 15.52 19.14
C PHE A 156 5.34 14.72 18.25
N ASP A 157 5.45 14.84 16.93
CA ASP A 157 4.64 14.05 16.00
C ASP A 157 4.94 12.56 16.17
N TYR A 158 6.22 12.20 16.30
CA TYR A 158 6.67 10.84 16.56
C TYR A 158 6.16 10.30 17.91
N LEU A 159 6.26 11.09 18.98
CA LEU A 159 5.75 10.70 20.30
C LEU A 159 4.24 10.49 20.30
N LEU A 160 3.50 11.27 19.51
CA LEU A 160 2.05 11.18 19.39
C LEU A 160 1.57 10.14 18.37
N LEU A 161 2.47 9.45 17.64
CA LEU A 161 2.07 8.45 16.64
C LEU A 161 1.07 7.41 17.17
N PRO A 162 1.26 6.77 18.35
CA PRO A 162 0.29 5.79 18.85
C PRO A 162 -1.11 6.39 19.05
N TRP A 163 -1.18 7.64 19.52
CA TRP A 163 -2.43 8.37 19.70
C TRP A 163 -3.07 8.75 18.36
N ASN A 164 -2.27 9.35 17.46
CA ASN A 164 -2.73 9.82 16.15
C ASN A 164 -3.21 8.66 15.27
N LEU A 165 -2.52 7.51 15.27
CA LEU A 165 -2.97 6.30 14.59
C LEU A 165 -4.29 5.76 15.12
N SER A 166 -4.51 5.87 16.43
CA SER A 166 -5.70 5.32 17.10
C SER A 166 -6.94 6.17 16.88
N PHE A 167 -6.79 7.50 16.87
CA PHE A 167 -7.94 8.42 16.93
C PHE A 167 -8.02 9.45 15.80
N ARG A 168 -6.92 9.73 15.09
CA ARG A 168 -6.88 10.79 14.07
C ARG A 168 -6.75 10.27 12.64
N ALA A 169 -6.37 9.01 12.46
CA ALA A 169 -6.28 8.39 11.14
C ALA A 169 -7.65 8.33 10.44
N ARG A 170 -7.65 8.55 9.13
CA ARG A 170 -8.86 8.59 8.29
C ARG A 170 -8.64 7.83 6.99
N MET A 171 -9.69 7.16 6.50
CA MET A 171 -9.70 6.61 5.13
C MET A 171 -9.66 7.74 4.10
N ASP A 172 -9.01 7.49 2.95
CA ASP A 172 -8.97 8.39 1.80
C ASP A 172 -8.36 9.77 2.13
N SER A 173 -7.38 9.80 3.03
CA SER A 173 -6.78 11.02 3.57
C SER A 173 -5.26 10.90 3.67
N PRO A 174 -4.49 11.98 3.45
CA PRO A 174 -3.06 12.01 3.75
C PRO A 174 -2.73 11.68 5.21
N GLN A 175 -3.72 11.81 6.12
CA GLN A 175 -3.62 11.43 7.53
C GLN A 175 -3.67 9.91 7.69
N PHE A 176 -2.55 9.28 7.36
CA PHE A 176 -2.26 7.86 7.42
C PHE A 176 -3.04 6.93 6.49
N ASP A 177 -4.06 7.40 5.78
CA ASP A 177 -4.89 6.63 4.85
C ASP A 177 -5.31 5.24 5.41
N GLY A 178 -6.15 5.28 6.44
CA GLY A 178 -6.63 4.08 7.11
C GLY A 178 -7.28 4.35 8.46
N ILE A 179 -7.84 3.30 9.05
CA ILE A 179 -8.39 3.28 10.41
C ILE A 179 -7.88 2.04 11.15
N LEU A 180 -7.30 2.25 12.33
CA LEU A 180 -6.79 1.20 13.23
C LEU A 180 -7.71 0.95 14.43
N GLY A 181 -8.17 2.04 15.05
CA GLY A 181 -8.86 2.02 16.34
C GLY A 181 -7.90 1.98 17.54
N PRO A 182 -8.41 2.14 18.77
CA PRO A 182 -7.58 2.38 19.96
C PRO A 182 -7.06 1.11 20.66
N LEU A 183 -7.33 -0.07 20.10
CA LEU A 183 -7.06 -1.36 20.75
C LEU A 183 -5.61 -1.50 21.22
N PHE A 184 -4.65 -1.23 20.34
CA PHE A 184 -3.24 -1.41 20.67
C PHE A 184 -2.73 -0.33 21.61
N LEU A 185 -3.24 0.90 21.51
CA LEU A 185 -2.93 1.97 22.46
C LEU A 185 -3.35 1.60 23.89
N PHE A 186 -4.53 0.98 24.04
CA PHE A 186 -5.05 0.58 25.35
C PHE A 186 -4.44 -0.70 25.90
N THR A 187 -4.07 -1.66 25.05
CA THR A 187 -3.63 -2.99 25.51
C THR A 187 -2.11 -3.12 25.63
N LEU A 188 -1.31 -2.51 24.75
CA LEU A 188 0.15 -2.68 24.75
C LEU A 188 0.86 -2.16 26.02
N PRO A 189 0.41 -1.09 26.72
CA PRO A 189 1.04 -0.66 27.97
C PRO A 189 1.10 -1.76 29.05
N PHE A 190 0.17 -2.73 29.03
CA PHE A 190 0.16 -3.86 29.95
C PHE A 190 1.30 -4.86 29.72
N LEU A 191 2.05 -4.77 28.61
CA LEU A 191 3.29 -5.53 28.45
C LEU A 191 4.30 -5.24 29.55
N ALA A 192 4.38 -3.97 29.99
CA ALA A 192 5.35 -3.52 30.99
C ALA A 192 5.08 -4.07 32.39
N GLY A 193 3.83 -4.43 32.70
CA GLY A 193 3.48 -5.00 33.99
C GLY A 193 3.86 -6.48 34.16
N ILE A 194 4.42 -7.10 33.12
CA ILE A 194 4.90 -8.49 33.13
C ILE A 194 6.42 -8.51 32.93
N ARG A 195 7.15 -8.95 33.96
CA ARG A 195 8.63 -8.93 33.97
C ARG A 195 9.27 -9.91 32.98
N ARG A 196 8.64 -11.05 32.71
CA ARG A 196 9.19 -12.12 31.87
C ARG A 196 8.12 -12.67 30.94
N TRP A 197 8.38 -12.54 29.64
CA TRP A 197 7.57 -13.09 28.56
C TRP A 197 8.25 -14.31 27.96
N GLU A 198 7.45 -15.25 27.44
CA GLU A 198 7.95 -16.43 26.75
C GLU A 198 8.69 -16.04 25.46
N MET A 199 9.52 -16.96 24.97
CA MET A 199 10.31 -16.76 23.75
C MET A 199 9.48 -16.29 22.55
N PRO A 200 8.28 -16.85 22.26
CA PRO A 200 7.45 -16.38 21.16
C PRO A 200 7.10 -14.89 21.25
N VAL A 201 6.59 -14.44 22.40
CA VAL A 201 6.20 -13.03 22.61
C VAL A 201 7.41 -12.10 22.48
N ARG A 202 8.58 -12.51 22.97
CA ARG A 202 9.82 -11.73 22.82
C ARG A 202 10.24 -11.57 21.36
N VAL A 203 10.12 -12.63 20.55
CA VAL A 203 10.40 -12.55 19.11
C VAL A 203 9.39 -11.65 18.40
N LEU A 204 8.10 -11.76 18.74
CA LEU A 204 7.07 -10.87 18.19
C LEU A 204 7.37 -9.40 18.51
N ILE A 205 7.76 -9.07 19.74
CA ILE A 205 8.15 -7.70 20.15
C ILE A 205 9.43 -7.25 19.42
N ALA A 206 10.43 -8.13 19.32
CA ALA A 206 11.69 -7.84 18.66
C ALA A 206 11.54 -7.58 17.15
N TYR A 207 10.50 -8.13 16.51
CA TYR A 207 10.10 -7.75 15.16
C TYR A 207 9.23 -6.49 15.14
N ALA A 208 8.27 -6.40 16.06
CA ALA A 208 7.26 -5.36 16.08
C ALA A 208 7.85 -3.95 16.25
N VAL A 209 8.83 -3.79 17.13
CA VAL A 209 9.46 -2.50 17.41
C VAL A 209 10.23 -1.97 16.19
N PRO A 210 11.20 -2.70 15.60
CA PRO A 210 11.85 -2.24 14.37
C PRO A 210 10.91 -2.04 13.20
N ALA A 211 9.88 -2.89 13.03
CA ALA A 211 8.89 -2.72 11.96
C ALA A 211 8.08 -1.43 12.12
N PHE A 212 7.67 -1.10 13.34
CA PHE A 212 6.99 0.16 13.63
C PHE A 212 7.91 1.37 13.40
N LEU A 213 9.18 1.29 13.83
CA LEU A 213 10.15 2.37 13.61
C LEU A 213 10.44 2.56 12.12
N PHE A 214 10.66 1.48 11.38
CA PHE A 214 10.85 1.53 9.93
C PHE A 214 9.66 2.18 9.23
N TRP A 215 8.44 1.84 9.63
CA TRP A 215 7.22 2.50 9.13
C TRP A 215 7.18 3.99 9.50
N ALA A 216 7.46 4.35 10.75
CA ALA A 216 7.40 5.73 11.24
C ALA A 216 8.34 6.66 10.46
N PHE A 217 9.54 6.19 10.12
CA PHE A 217 10.53 6.96 9.35
C PHE A 217 10.37 6.87 7.82
N SER A 218 9.51 5.98 7.31
CA SER A 218 9.28 5.79 5.88
C SER A 218 7.97 6.45 5.43
N VAL A 219 7.09 5.67 4.80
CA VAL A 219 5.79 6.13 4.31
C VAL A 219 4.75 5.82 5.40
N GLN A 220 4.22 6.86 6.04
CA GLN A 220 3.28 6.71 7.16
C GLN A 220 1.86 6.38 6.69
N GLN A 221 1.66 5.26 5.98
CA GLN A 221 0.32 4.74 5.63
C GLN A 221 -0.03 3.51 6.47
N ILE A 222 -1.25 3.43 7.00
CA ILE A 222 -1.70 2.34 7.88
C ILE A 222 -1.64 0.98 7.21
N ARG A 223 -1.91 0.89 5.90
CA ARG A 223 -1.86 -0.40 5.18
C ARG A 223 -0.49 -1.10 5.30
N TYR A 224 0.59 -0.32 5.42
CA TYR A 224 1.95 -0.87 5.59
C TYR A 224 2.22 -1.43 7.00
N LEU A 225 1.35 -1.13 7.97
CA LEU A 225 1.37 -1.71 9.32
C LEU A 225 0.54 -3.00 9.43
N ILE A 226 -0.19 -3.42 8.39
CA ILE A 226 -1.05 -4.61 8.48
C ILE A 226 -0.29 -5.88 8.89
N PRO A 227 0.92 -6.18 8.37
CA PRO A 227 1.72 -7.30 8.88
C PRO A 227 2.05 -7.18 10.37
N LEU A 228 2.29 -5.96 10.86
CA LEU A 228 2.53 -5.69 12.27
C LEU A 228 1.27 -5.94 13.11
N PHE A 229 0.09 -5.54 12.64
CA PHE A 229 -1.17 -5.72 13.35
C PHE A 229 -1.47 -7.18 13.67
N ALA A 230 -1.11 -8.11 12.78
CA ALA A 230 -1.28 -9.53 13.05
C ALA A 230 -0.44 -9.99 14.26
N LEU A 231 0.80 -9.50 14.37
CA LEU A 231 1.69 -9.80 15.50
C LEU A 231 1.20 -9.14 16.79
N LEU A 232 0.78 -7.87 16.71
CA LEU A 232 0.22 -7.14 17.85
C LEU A 232 -1.08 -7.79 18.35
N ALA A 233 -1.91 -8.33 17.45
CA ALA A 233 -3.13 -9.04 17.83
C ALA A 233 -2.84 -10.33 18.63
N ILE A 234 -1.77 -11.06 18.27
CA ILE A 234 -1.29 -12.22 19.05
C ILE A 234 -0.78 -11.76 20.42
N ILE A 235 -0.02 -10.67 20.46
CA ILE A 235 0.48 -10.07 21.70
C ILE A 235 -0.68 -9.66 22.62
N THR A 236 -1.71 -9.00 22.11
CA THR A 236 -2.91 -8.64 22.89
C THR A 236 -3.58 -9.87 23.51
N GLY A 237 -3.64 -10.99 22.77
CA GLY A 237 -4.13 -12.27 23.32
C GLY A 237 -3.26 -12.82 24.45
N ALA A 238 -1.93 -12.71 24.33
CA ALA A 238 -0.99 -13.11 25.37
C ALA A 238 -1.12 -12.22 26.63
N ILE A 239 -1.28 -10.91 26.46
CA ILE A 239 -1.57 -9.95 27.54
C ILE A 239 -2.83 -10.37 28.30
N LEU A 240 -3.95 -10.54 27.59
CA LEU A 240 -5.21 -10.91 28.24
C LEU A 240 -5.09 -12.21 29.05
N THR A 241 -4.41 -13.22 28.47
CA THR A 241 -4.18 -14.51 29.13
C THR A 241 -3.35 -14.36 30.40
N ARG A 242 -2.31 -13.53 30.38
CA ARG A 242 -1.38 -13.37 31.50
C ARG A 242 -2.02 -12.66 32.70
N TYR A 243 -3.01 -11.82 32.46
CA TYR A 243 -3.75 -11.09 33.49
C TYR A 243 -5.01 -11.79 33.99
N ARG A 244 -5.33 -13.00 33.51
CA ARG A 244 -6.55 -13.76 33.88
C ARG A 244 -6.81 -13.87 35.38
N GLU A 245 -5.76 -14.12 36.17
CA GLU A 245 -5.86 -14.25 37.62
C GLU A 245 -6.07 -12.91 38.36
N ARG A 246 -5.74 -11.78 37.71
CA ARG A 246 -5.93 -10.43 38.26
C ARG A 246 -7.28 -9.88 37.81
N LYS A 247 -8.37 -10.35 38.43
CA LYS A 247 -9.76 -10.11 38.01
C LYS A 247 -10.05 -8.64 37.61
N ALA A 248 -9.65 -7.66 38.41
CA ALA A 248 -9.90 -6.24 38.10
C ALA A 248 -9.22 -5.79 36.79
N VAL A 249 -7.95 -6.14 36.60
CA VAL A 249 -7.19 -5.81 35.38
C VAL A 249 -7.72 -6.60 34.19
N PHE A 250 -8.07 -7.87 34.40
CA PHE A 250 -8.67 -8.71 33.37
C PHE A 250 -10.01 -8.13 32.88
N CYS A 251 -10.90 -7.74 33.79
CA CYS A 251 -12.16 -7.09 33.45
C CYS A 251 -11.93 -5.76 32.71
N LEU A 252 -10.98 -4.94 33.16
CA LEU A 252 -10.59 -3.72 32.46
C LEU A 252 -10.13 -4.01 31.02
N LEU A 253 -9.24 -4.99 30.84
CA LEU A 253 -8.77 -5.41 29.52
C LEU A 253 -9.92 -5.90 28.63
N LEU A 254 -10.87 -6.67 29.17
CA LEU A 254 -12.06 -7.10 28.43
C LEU A 254 -12.92 -5.91 28.00
N ILE A 255 -13.12 -4.92 28.86
CA ILE A 255 -13.86 -3.70 28.53
C ILE A 255 -13.14 -2.91 27.43
N LEU A 256 -11.82 -2.72 27.56
CA LEU A 256 -11.01 -1.98 26.58
C LEU A 256 -10.99 -2.70 25.22
N ILE A 257 -10.82 -4.02 25.22
CA ILE A 257 -10.87 -4.84 24.00
C ILE A 257 -12.27 -4.81 23.40
N GLY A 258 -13.31 -5.06 24.21
CA GLY A 258 -14.70 -5.04 23.77
C GLY A 258 -15.12 -3.70 23.18
N GLY A 259 -14.82 -2.58 23.85
CA GLY A 259 -15.07 -1.23 23.35
C GLY A 259 -14.32 -0.93 22.04
N SER A 260 -13.06 -1.38 21.93
CA SER A 260 -12.29 -1.22 20.70
C SER A 260 -12.83 -2.06 19.55
N LEU A 261 -13.27 -3.30 19.81
CA LEU A 261 -13.93 -4.16 18.83
C LEU A 261 -15.27 -3.56 18.37
N THR A 262 -16.03 -2.95 19.28
CA THR A 262 -17.27 -2.23 18.94
C THR A 262 -16.99 -1.01 18.05
N PHE A 263 -15.99 -0.19 18.40
CA PHE A 263 -15.56 0.95 17.57
C PHE A 263 -15.17 0.49 16.15
N ASN A 264 -14.35 -0.55 16.07
CA ASN A 264 -13.92 -1.15 14.81
C ASN A 264 -15.09 -1.75 14.01
N GLY A 265 -15.97 -2.48 14.68
CA GLY A 265 -17.18 -3.07 14.09
C GLY A 265 -18.13 -2.03 13.53
N TYR A 266 -18.28 -0.87 14.18
CA TYR A 266 -19.04 0.26 13.66
C TYR A 266 -18.49 0.76 12.31
N HIS A 267 -17.16 0.95 12.21
CA HIS A 267 -16.52 1.38 10.97
C HIS A 267 -16.67 0.34 9.85
N ILE A 268 -16.49 -0.96 10.16
CA ILE A 268 -16.69 -2.05 9.20
C ILE A 268 -18.15 -2.11 8.75
N ALA A 269 -19.12 -2.02 9.66
CA ALA A 269 -20.53 -2.06 9.34
C ALA A 269 -20.92 -0.88 8.42
N ARG A 270 -20.41 0.32 8.70
CA ARG A 270 -20.62 1.49 7.83
C ARG A 270 -20.07 1.26 6.42
N GLU A 271 -18.88 0.68 6.30
CA GLU A 271 -18.27 0.35 5.00
C GLU A 271 -19.06 -0.72 4.24
N PHE A 272 -19.50 -1.75 4.96
CA PHE A 272 -20.30 -2.84 4.41
C PHE A 272 -21.64 -2.34 3.87
N VAL A 273 -22.33 -1.47 4.63
CA VAL A 273 -23.57 -0.84 4.19
C VAL A 273 -23.34 0.06 2.97
N ARG A 274 -22.27 0.87 2.98
CA ARG A 274 -21.90 1.73 1.84
C ARG A 274 -21.64 0.93 0.57
N THR A 275 -20.90 -0.17 0.68
CA THR A 275 -20.56 -1.02 -0.47
C THR A 275 -21.76 -1.85 -0.94
N SER A 276 -22.67 -2.22 -0.03
CA SER A 276 -23.82 -3.08 -0.28
C SER A 276 -23.47 -4.35 -1.09
N PRO A 277 -22.48 -5.15 -0.65
CA PRO A 277 -21.92 -6.22 -1.47
C PRO A 277 -22.86 -7.43 -1.62
N VAL A 278 -23.88 -7.57 -0.76
CA VAL A 278 -24.78 -8.72 -0.74
C VAL A 278 -25.55 -8.86 -2.05
N ARG A 279 -25.99 -7.74 -2.64
CA ARG A 279 -26.79 -7.76 -3.88
C ARG A 279 -25.99 -8.32 -5.05
N VAL A 280 -24.75 -7.83 -5.24
CA VAL A 280 -23.87 -8.32 -6.30
C VAL A 280 -23.42 -9.76 -6.03
N ALA A 281 -23.12 -10.11 -4.77
CA ALA A 281 -22.72 -11.46 -4.39
C ALA A 281 -23.85 -12.50 -4.59
N ALA A 282 -25.11 -12.10 -4.37
CA ALA A 282 -26.29 -12.93 -4.59
C ALA A 282 -26.76 -12.94 -6.07
N GLY A 283 -26.06 -12.25 -6.97
CA GLY A 283 -26.46 -12.13 -8.38
C GLY A 283 -27.67 -11.24 -8.64
N LEU A 284 -28.13 -10.48 -7.64
CA LEU A 284 -29.25 -9.54 -7.73
C LEU A 284 -28.85 -8.16 -8.30
N GLU A 285 -27.55 -7.91 -8.44
CA GLU A 285 -26.98 -6.72 -9.09
C GLU A 285 -25.93 -7.20 -10.10
N SER A 286 -26.01 -6.70 -11.34
CA SER A 286 -25.03 -7.04 -12.37
C SER A 286 -23.67 -6.41 -12.04
N ARG A 287 -22.58 -7.01 -12.57
CA ARG A 287 -21.23 -6.45 -12.44
C ARG A 287 -21.16 -5.00 -12.92
N ASP A 288 -21.76 -4.69 -14.08
CA ASP A 288 -21.77 -3.35 -14.65
C ASP A 288 -22.48 -2.35 -13.72
N SER A 289 -23.65 -2.72 -13.18
CA SER A 289 -24.40 -1.87 -12.24
C SER A 289 -23.61 -1.59 -10.96
N PHE A 290 -22.97 -2.64 -10.41
CA PHE A 290 -22.12 -2.52 -9.23
C PHE A 290 -20.93 -1.57 -9.48
N LEU A 291 -20.21 -1.76 -10.60
CA LEU A 291 -19.07 -0.91 -10.95
C LEU A 291 -19.48 0.54 -11.22
N THR A 292 -20.62 0.78 -11.89
CA THR A 292 -21.16 2.14 -12.08
C THR A 292 -21.44 2.84 -10.76
N ARG A 293 -21.92 2.11 -9.75
CA ARG A 293 -22.20 2.66 -8.42
C ARG A 293 -20.92 2.92 -7.62
N MET A 294 -19.93 2.03 -7.72
CA MET A 294 -18.71 2.10 -6.92
C MET A 294 -17.61 2.97 -7.53
N ILE A 295 -17.59 3.12 -8.85
CA ILE A 295 -16.52 3.80 -9.59
C ILE A 295 -17.15 4.88 -10.47
N PRO A 296 -17.11 6.17 -10.06
CA PRO A 296 -17.72 7.27 -10.82
C PRO A 296 -17.25 7.39 -12.27
N THR A 297 -16.00 6.99 -12.56
CA THR A 297 -15.43 7.03 -13.91
C THR A 297 -15.81 5.84 -14.78
N PHE A 298 -16.36 4.75 -14.22
CA PHE A 298 -16.66 3.51 -14.95
C PHE A 298 -17.60 3.69 -16.15
N PRO A 299 -18.65 4.54 -16.11
CA PRO A 299 -19.49 4.78 -17.28
C PRO A 299 -18.71 5.28 -18.51
N MET A 300 -17.66 6.10 -18.31
CA MET A 300 -16.82 6.58 -19.41
C MET A 300 -15.96 5.46 -20.01
N TYR A 301 -15.38 4.60 -19.17
CA TYR A 301 -14.65 3.41 -19.63
C TYR A 301 -15.56 2.46 -20.43
N ARG A 302 -16.79 2.24 -19.94
CA ARG A 302 -17.79 1.42 -20.65
C ARG A 302 -18.15 2.01 -22.02
N PHE A 303 -18.31 3.34 -22.10
CA PHE A 303 -18.55 4.01 -23.36
C PHE A 303 -17.37 3.84 -24.32
N VAL A 304 -16.14 4.05 -23.85
CA VAL A 304 -14.90 3.84 -24.63
C VAL A 304 -14.86 2.43 -25.22
N ASN A 305 -15.16 1.41 -24.43
CA ASN A 305 -15.08 0.02 -24.88
C ASN A 305 -16.13 -0.33 -25.93
N ARG A 306 -17.31 0.30 -25.88
CA ARG A 306 -18.44 0.02 -26.78
C ARG A 306 -18.38 0.82 -28.08
N GLU A 307 -18.14 2.12 -27.96
CA GLU A 307 -18.37 3.07 -29.07
C GLU A 307 -17.09 3.39 -29.84
N LEU A 308 -15.91 3.30 -29.20
CA LEU A 308 -14.66 3.60 -29.91
C LEU A 308 -14.20 2.41 -30.76
N PRO A 309 -13.68 2.66 -31.98
CA PRO A 309 -13.05 1.63 -32.81
C PRO A 309 -11.87 0.94 -32.11
N SER A 310 -11.57 -0.31 -32.47
CA SER A 310 -10.52 -1.13 -31.83
C SER A 310 -9.10 -0.58 -31.95
N GLN A 311 -8.84 0.21 -32.98
CA GLN A 311 -7.58 0.92 -33.24
C GLN A 311 -7.41 2.21 -32.41
N SER A 312 -8.40 2.56 -31.59
CA SER A 312 -8.33 3.77 -30.77
C SER A 312 -7.30 3.63 -29.66
N SER A 313 -6.44 4.63 -29.55
CA SER A 313 -5.48 4.84 -28.46
C SER A 313 -5.92 6.05 -27.63
N VAL A 314 -6.22 5.84 -26.34
CA VAL A 314 -6.82 6.83 -25.45
C VAL A 314 -5.81 7.25 -24.38
N PHE A 315 -5.54 8.55 -24.30
CA PHE A 315 -4.75 9.13 -23.21
C PHE A 315 -5.68 9.50 -22.05
N LEU A 316 -5.47 8.85 -20.90
CA LEU A 316 -6.22 9.05 -19.66
C LEU A 316 -5.54 10.11 -18.78
N ILE A 317 -6.29 11.13 -18.35
CA ILE A 317 -5.77 12.20 -17.50
C ILE A 317 -6.74 12.44 -16.33
N TYR A 318 -6.29 12.22 -15.09
CA TYR A 318 -7.14 12.27 -13.88
C TYR A 318 -8.32 11.28 -13.91
N MET A 319 -8.11 10.11 -14.52
CA MET A 319 -9.10 9.05 -14.62
C MET A 319 -8.82 7.88 -13.66
N LYS A 320 -7.96 8.10 -12.65
CA LYS A 320 -7.57 7.13 -11.60
C LYS A 320 -6.77 5.92 -12.11
N ASN A 321 -6.24 6.01 -13.34
CA ASN A 321 -5.42 4.98 -13.98
C ASN A 321 -6.06 3.58 -14.03
N TYR A 322 -7.38 3.48 -14.19
CA TYR A 322 -8.07 2.19 -14.30
C TYR A 322 -7.94 1.55 -15.70
N THR A 323 -6.71 1.42 -16.19
CA THR A 323 -6.41 0.82 -17.50
C THR A 323 -6.90 -0.63 -17.62
N PHE A 324 -7.06 -1.34 -16.49
CA PHE A 324 -7.67 -2.68 -16.46
C PHE A 324 -9.15 -2.72 -16.85
N LEU A 325 -9.85 -1.57 -16.84
CA LEU A 325 -11.24 -1.44 -17.28
C LEU A 325 -11.35 -1.04 -18.75
N CYS A 326 -10.23 -0.84 -19.44
CA CYS A 326 -10.18 -0.44 -20.84
C CYS A 326 -9.97 -1.65 -21.76
N ASP A 327 -10.86 -1.82 -22.73
CA ASP A 327 -10.72 -2.80 -23.81
C ASP A 327 -10.01 -2.20 -25.04
N ARG A 328 -9.58 -0.94 -24.93
CA ARG A 328 -8.79 -0.18 -25.92
C ARG A 328 -7.39 0.07 -25.40
N ALA A 329 -6.47 0.40 -26.30
CA ALA A 329 -5.14 0.83 -25.90
C ALA A 329 -5.27 2.12 -25.09
N CYS A 330 -4.97 2.05 -23.79
CA CYS A 330 -5.06 3.18 -22.88
C CYS A 330 -3.73 3.42 -22.20
N TYR A 331 -3.30 4.67 -22.21
CA TYR A 331 -2.12 5.13 -21.50
C TYR A 331 -2.55 6.10 -20.40
N ALA A 332 -1.89 6.01 -19.25
CA ALA A 332 -2.09 6.94 -18.15
C ALA A 332 -0.76 7.14 -17.43
N ASP A 333 -0.46 8.38 -17.03
CA ASP A 333 0.74 8.65 -16.26
C ASP A 333 0.61 8.05 -14.86
N SER A 334 1.63 7.31 -14.41
CA SER A 334 1.66 6.76 -13.07
C SER A 334 1.80 7.88 -12.02
N MET A 335 0.94 7.87 -11.00
CA MET A 335 0.85 8.84 -9.89
C MET A 335 0.50 10.27 -10.31
N PHE A 336 1.35 10.93 -11.10
CA PHE A 336 1.17 12.32 -11.53
C PHE A 336 0.42 12.35 -12.86
N GLU A 337 -0.90 12.11 -12.81
CA GLU A 337 -1.76 11.76 -13.96
C GLU A 337 -1.80 12.79 -15.12
N ALA A 338 -1.18 13.98 -14.98
CA ALA A 338 -1.09 15.00 -16.02
C ALA A 338 0.33 15.28 -16.51
N HIS A 339 1.34 14.54 -16.04
CA HIS A 339 2.76 14.84 -16.26
C HIS A 339 3.15 14.90 -17.75
N THR A 340 2.73 13.91 -18.54
CA THR A 340 2.99 13.86 -19.98
C THR A 340 2.29 15.02 -20.69
N LEU A 341 1.05 15.35 -20.30
CA LEU A 341 0.35 16.50 -20.86
C LEU A 341 1.06 17.81 -20.51
N GLN A 342 1.50 17.98 -19.26
CA GLN A 342 2.25 19.17 -18.82
C GLN A 342 3.51 19.39 -19.65
N LYS A 343 4.30 18.33 -19.88
CA LYS A 343 5.47 18.42 -20.75
C LYS A 343 5.10 18.85 -22.17
N ILE A 344 4.08 18.22 -22.76
CA ILE A 344 3.62 18.57 -24.10
C ILE A 344 3.19 20.05 -24.15
N LEU A 345 2.47 20.53 -23.14
CA LEU A 345 2.03 21.93 -23.07
C LEU A 345 3.21 22.90 -22.90
N ARG A 346 4.20 22.57 -22.05
CA ARG A 346 5.41 23.40 -21.87
C ARG A 346 6.27 23.47 -23.12
N ASP A 347 6.38 22.36 -23.84
CA ASP A 347 7.24 22.25 -25.01
C ASP A 347 6.53 22.68 -26.32
N SER A 348 5.31 23.20 -26.24
CA SER A 348 4.51 23.61 -27.40
C SER A 348 4.16 25.10 -27.33
N LEU A 349 4.37 25.80 -28.43
CA LEU A 349 4.03 27.22 -28.56
C LEU A 349 2.62 27.47 -29.11
N SER A 350 1.93 26.42 -29.57
CA SER A 350 0.61 26.53 -30.20
C SER A 350 -0.25 25.28 -30.04
N PRO A 351 -1.58 25.41 -30.18
CA PRO A 351 -2.53 24.28 -30.30
C PRO A 351 -2.10 23.20 -31.30
N GLU A 352 -1.52 23.59 -32.43
CA GLU A 352 -1.03 22.69 -33.47
C GLU A 352 0.14 21.84 -32.97
N GLY A 353 1.08 22.46 -32.27
CA GLY A 353 2.22 21.77 -31.67
C GLY A 353 1.79 20.71 -30.65
N VAL A 354 0.78 21.04 -29.82
CA VAL A 354 0.19 20.10 -28.86
C VAL A 354 -0.42 18.90 -29.58
N ARG A 355 -1.24 19.14 -30.63
CA ARG A 355 -1.83 18.08 -31.45
C ARG A 355 -0.75 17.19 -32.07
N ASP A 356 0.26 17.78 -32.68
CA ASP A 356 1.28 17.03 -33.42
C ASP A 356 2.11 16.14 -32.50
N ARG A 357 2.44 16.62 -31.30
CA ARG A 357 3.11 15.80 -30.28
C ARG A 357 2.23 14.64 -29.79
N LEU A 358 0.94 14.89 -29.53
CA LEU A 358 0.00 13.84 -29.13
C LEU A 358 -0.20 12.78 -30.23
N ARG A 359 -0.29 13.20 -31.50
CA ARG A 359 -0.34 12.28 -32.65
C ARG A 359 0.93 11.48 -32.82
N THR A 360 2.09 12.12 -32.67
CA THR A 360 3.40 11.45 -32.74
C THR A 360 3.55 10.42 -31.63
N ALA A 361 3.00 10.69 -30.45
CA ALA A 361 2.91 9.72 -29.35
C ALA A 361 1.88 8.60 -29.59
N GLY A 362 1.13 8.64 -30.69
CA GLY A 362 0.16 7.61 -31.08
C GLY A 362 -1.21 7.75 -30.44
N PHE A 363 -1.55 8.89 -29.83
CA PHE A 363 -2.86 9.10 -29.23
C PHE A 363 -3.90 9.55 -30.26
N THR A 364 -5.11 9.01 -30.11
CA THR A 364 -6.27 9.33 -30.96
C THR A 364 -7.38 10.04 -30.20
N HIS A 365 -7.48 9.80 -28.89
CA HIS A 365 -8.49 10.35 -28.01
C HIS A 365 -7.88 10.77 -26.68
N LEU A 366 -8.49 11.76 -26.03
CA LEU A 366 -8.20 12.15 -24.65
C LEU A 366 -9.45 11.88 -23.81
N LEU A 367 -9.28 11.18 -22.70
CA LEU A 367 -10.32 10.97 -21.70
C LEU A 367 -9.84 11.57 -20.37
N TYR A 368 -10.53 12.60 -19.89
CA TYR A 368 -10.04 13.35 -18.74
C TYR A 368 -11.14 13.89 -17.83
N ASP A 369 -10.78 14.10 -16.56
CA ASP A 369 -11.62 14.83 -15.59
C ASP A 369 -11.31 16.33 -15.67
N GLU A 370 -12.24 17.10 -16.24
CA GLU A 370 -12.11 18.54 -16.44
C GLU A 370 -11.97 19.31 -15.11
N ALA A 371 -12.63 18.84 -14.05
CA ALA A 371 -12.60 19.50 -12.76
C ALA A 371 -11.19 19.45 -12.14
N TYR A 372 -10.49 18.32 -12.27
CA TYR A 372 -9.11 18.20 -11.82
C TYR A 372 -8.12 18.86 -12.78
N LEU A 373 -8.34 18.71 -14.10
CA LEU A 373 -7.39 19.21 -15.09
C LEU A 373 -7.41 20.75 -15.18
N LEU A 374 -8.56 21.40 -14.99
CA LEU A 374 -8.71 22.85 -15.19
C LEU A 374 -9.14 23.61 -13.92
N GLY A 375 -9.63 22.92 -12.89
CA GLY A 375 -10.06 23.54 -11.64
C GLY A 375 -8.91 24.03 -10.75
N ASP A 376 -9.25 24.42 -9.52
CA ASP A 376 -8.33 25.10 -8.59
C ASP A 376 -7.18 24.20 -8.11
N LEU A 377 -7.40 22.89 -8.07
CA LEU A 377 -6.40 21.89 -7.68
C LEU A 377 -5.55 21.39 -8.86
N SER A 378 -5.75 21.94 -10.05
CA SER A 378 -4.99 21.56 -11.25
C SER A 378 -3.50 21.89 -11.08
N PRO A 379 -2.59 21.01 -11.53
CA PRO A 379 -1.18 21.31 -11.56
C PRO A 379 -0.81 22.19 -12.77
N LEU A 380 -1.74 22.44 -13.69
CA LEU A 380 -1.49 23.27 -14.86
C LEU A 380 -1.35 24.74 -14.47
N SER A 381 -0.30 25.38 -14.98
CA SER A 381 -0.13 26.83 -14.87
C SER A 381 -1.27 27.57 -15.60
N PRO A 382 -1.55 28.85 -15.27
CA PRO A 382 -2.54 29.63 -16.00
C PRO A 382 -2.27 29.70 -17.51
N GLU A 383 -1.01 29.68 -17.91
CA GLU A 383 -0.61 29.65 -19.32
C GLU A 383 -0.89 28.28 -19.96
N GLU A 384 -0.51 27.19 -19.28
CA GLU A 384 -0.79 25.82 -19.72
C GLU A 384 -2.30 25.58 -19.86
N LYS A 385 -3.12 26.10 -18.92
CA LYS A 385 -4.58 26.05 -18.99
C LYS A 385 -5.12 26.81 -20.21
N ARG A 386 -4.63 28.02 -20.49
CA ARG A 386 -5.04 28.80 -21.68
C ARG A 386 -4.67 28.07 -22.96
N LEU A 387 -3.47 27.51 -23.04
CA LEU A 387 -3.02 26.74 -24.20
C LEU A 387 -3.85 25.47 -24.39
N PHE A 388 -4.12 24.72 -23.32
CA PHE A 388 -4.97 23.52 -23.38
C PHE A 388 -6.39 23.84 -23.82
N LEU A 389 -6.98 24.93 -23.33
CA LEU A 389 -8.32 25.37 -23.75
C LEU A 389 -8.36 25.74 -25.23
N ALA A 390 -7.37 26.49 -25.73
CA ALA A 390 -7.25 26.81 -27.14
C ALA A 390 -7.00 25.57 -28.01
N PHE A 391 -6.19 24.63 -27.52
CA PHE A 391 -6.00 23.32 -28.13
C PHE A 391 -7.30 22.52 -28.23
N ARG A 392 -8.05 22.44 -27.13
CA ARG A 392 -9.34 21.76 -27.10
C ARG A 392 -10.32 22.34 -28.10
N GLU A 393 -10.46 23.66 -28.14
CA GLU A 393 -11.39 24.32 -29.05
C GLU A 393 -11.05 24.11 -30.53
N ARG A 394 -9.75 24.12 -30.89
CA ARG A 394 -9.31 24.09 -32.29
C ARG A 394 -9.00 22.71 -32.83
N ARG A 395 -8.60 21.77 -31.96
CA ARG A 395 -7.97 20.50 -32.36
C ARG A 395 -8.61 19.26 -31.72
N LEU A 396 -9.61 19.43 -30.86
CA LEU A 396 -10.38 18.31 -30.31
C LEU A 396 -11.84 18.36 -30.80
N ALA A 397 -12.39 17.20 -31.18
CA ALA A 397 -13.82 17.03 -31.42
C ALA A 397 -14.46 16.31 -30.21
N PRO A 398 -15.53 16.86 -29.61
CA PRO A 398 -16.19 16.20 -28.50
C PRO A 398 -16.84 14.88 -28.95
N VAL A 399 -16.65 13.81 -28.19
CA VAL A 399 -17.24 12.50 -28.44
C VAL A 399 -18.29 12.17 -27.37
N ASN A 400 -17.95 12.36 -26.09
CA ASN A 400 -18.86 12.14 -24.98
C ASN A 400 -18.53 13.04 -23.78
N HIS A 401 -19.54 13.35 -22.97
CA HIS A 401 -19.42 14.18 -21.80
C HIS A 401 -20.38 13.67 -20.71
N SER A 402 -19.87 13.43 -19.50
CA SER A 402 -20.66 12.97 -18.36
C SER A 402 -20.13 13.59 -17.06
N GLY A 403 -20.88 14.53 -16.48
CA GLY A 403 -20.44 15.25 -15.29
C GLY A 403 -19.21 16.11 -15.60
N SER A 404 -18.09 15.89 -14.90
CA SER A 404 -16.81 16.53 -15.20
C SER A 404 -15.93 15.73 -16.18
N TYR A 405 -16.35 14.53 -16.58
CA TYR A 405 -15.55 13.66 -17.42
C TYR A 405 -15.81 13.93 -18.91
N ARG A 406 -14.74 14.14 -19.67
CA ARG A 406 -14.78 14.44 -21.10
C ARG A 406 -13.99 13.41 -21.90
N LEU A 407 -14.60 12.94 -22.98
CA LEU A 407 -13.93 12.16 -24.02
C LEU A 407 -13.94 12.98 -25.31
N ASP A 408 -12.75 13.34 -25.77
CA ASP A 408 -12.59 14.10 -27.00
C ASP A 408 -11.66 13.36 -27.97
N ARG A 409 -11.92 13.47 -29.28
CA ARG A 409 -11.12 12.89 -30.37
C ARG A 409 -10.16 13.94 -30.92
N LEU A 410 -8.93 13.51 -31.24
CA LEU A 410 -7.90 14.36 -31.82
C LEU A 410 -8.11 14.55 -33.33
N ASN A 411 -8.40 15.79 -33.76
CA ASN A 411 -8.67 16.16 -35.16
C ASN A 411 -7.44 16.42 -36.00
#